data_AF-A0A2E7A0S5-F1
#
_entry.id   AF-A0A2E7A0S5-F1
#
_cell.length_a   1.000
_cell.length_b   1.000
_cell.length_c   1.000
_cell.angle_alpha   90.00
_cell.angle_beta   90.00
_cell.angle_gamma   90.00
#
_symmetry.space_group_name_H-M   'P 1'
#
loop_
_entity.id
_entity.type
_entity.pdbx_description
1 polymer ?
#
loop_
_entity_poly.entity_id
_entity_poly.type
_entity_poly.pdbx_seq_one_letter_code
_entity_poly.pdbx_strand_id
1 'polypeptide(L)'
;MTFLLAASLSLLQVFGMGASPSTEGLQVAGSGEHAWFVLPADSEEPAWDLCHSGRRSVERDYRVVRRFEDAPLAMAAVDDTLWLVFEGGSRASQRLEVYRLQARFHSSLDLYAMEPREGLDVLPPLEAVESLVQFAGTRDGPVCIGRGPGTGAALTMHRLESGRWNQAELPATLDVEQQILATGSDHGFILMAVGDGSITTWRSREEGWAEGRIDETMSIRSLLQVDGQPMVVSAPEGMSPALAYLRSDSLWPLARFPVPAGDWGLASQHGEVLLLSLLEHSLEVSSIDAITGTVESEGVLEPVSALSSGLWSIAIALGLASMVIMVIILARGNDLAKMHVPAGWSVLPPMPRLLALLVDLVPGLLLFFLFTGGTVRQLVQVPLMSLPTSELGPYLFLVLVTVGWCFLFERSTGTTPGKRLVGAAVRTCSGERAQTRSLLVRNIMKGLVLLVPPLVVLALLHPFQQGVGDLMARTLVVRKTGSQGTTQAPRD
;
A
#
# COMPACT_ATOMS: atom_id res chain seq x y z
N MET A 1 -15.83 49.16 27.70
CA MET A 1 -16.10 48.61 26.35
C MET A 1 -15.14 49.30 25.40
N THR A 2 -14.41 48.53 24.59
CA THR A 2 -13.39 48.98 23.62
C THR A 2 -12.05 49.38 24.24
N PHE A 3 -11.16 48.40 24.43
CA PHE A 3 -9.67 48.46 24.50
C PHE A 3 -9.18 47.19 25.21
N LEU A 4 -9.04 46.08 24.47
CA LEU A 4 -8.25 44.87 24.80
C LEU A 4 -8.69 43.72 23.88
N LEU A 5 -8.15 43.68 22.66
CA LEU A 5 -8.04 42.48 21.80
C LEU A 5 -7.42 42.93 20.47
N ALA A 6 -6.52 42.12 19.92
CA ALA A 6 -5.82 42.26 18.63
C ALA A 6 -4.44 42.95 18.61
N ALA A 7 -3.70 42.91 19.73
CA ALA A 7 -2.23 43.07 19.73
C ALA A 7 -1.49 41.71 19.81
N SER A 8 -2.15 40.61 19.44
CA SER A 8 -1.67 39.23 19.58
C SER A 8 -1.59 38.50 18.24
N LEU A 9 -1.21 39.21 17.17
CA LEU A 9 -1.17 38.69 15.80
C LEU A 9 0.07 39.13 15.03
N SER A 10 1.24 39.21 15.70
CA SER A 10 2.50 39.56 15.05
C SER A 10 3.76 38.98 15.71
N LEU A 11 3.66 37.87 16.44
CA LEU A 11 4.82 37.29 17.16
C LEU A 11 5.01 35.78 16.97
N LEU A 12 4.65 35.25 15.79
CA LEU A 12 4.74 33.81 15.48
C LEU A 12 5.26 33.52 14.06
N GLN A 13 6.17 34.34 13.54
CA GLN A 13 6.85 34.10 12.25
C GLN A 13 8.37 34.33 12.30
N VAL A 14 9.02 33.93 13.39
CA VAL A 14 10.49 33.76 13.45
C VAL A 14 10.82 32.45 14.17
N PHE A 15 10.21 31.35 13.72
CA PHE A 15 10.80 30.03 13.93
C PHE A 15 11.53 29.70 12.65
N GLY A 16 12.85 29.55 12.76
CA GLY A 16 13.74 29.24 11.65
C GLY A 16 13.22 28.04 10.90
N MET A 17 12.77 28.27 9.66
CA MET A 17 12.86 27.29 8.60
C MET A 17 14.36 27.03 8.41
N GLY A 18 14.92 26.12 9.21
CA GLY A 18 16.08 25.38 8.75
C GLY A 18 15.64 24.76 7.45
N ALA A 19 16.31 25.11 6.34
CA ALA A 19 16.06 24.44 5.09
C ALA A 19 16.27 22.95 5.34
N SER A 20 15.18 22.17 5.35
CA SER A 20 15.31 20.74 5.11
C SER A 20 16.15 20.60 3.84
N PRO A 21 17.11 19.66 3.78
CA PRO A 21 17.86 19.42 2.56
C PRO A 21 16.84 19.35 1.43
N SER A 22 16.92 20.31 0.51
CA SER A 22 15.96 20.40 -0.56
C SER A 22 16.09 19.07 -1.32
N THR A 23 15.10 18.19 -1.16
CA THR A 23 14.96 17.02 -2.02
C THR A 23 14.53 17.56 -3.37
N GLU A 24 15.45 18.23 -4.05
CA GLU A 24 15.28 18.70 -5.41
C GLU A 24 15.25 17.46 -6.29
N GLY A 25 14.03 17.01 -6.59
CA GLY A 25 13.75 15.91 -7.48
C GLY A 25 13.10 14.70 -6.81
N LEU A 26 12.82 13.72 -7.65
CA LEU A 26 12.16 12.48 -7.29
C LEU A 26 13.09 11.63 -6.42
N GLN A 27 12.64 11.26 -5.23
CA GLN A 27 13.38 10.32 -4.38
C GLN A 27 13.29 8.92 -4.97
N VAL A 28 14.46 8.36 -5.27
CA VAL A 28 14.59 7.05 -5.91
C VAL A 28 15.73 6.26 -5.27
N ALA A 29 15.57 4.94 -5.23
CA ALA A 29 16.61 4.00 -4.87
C ALA A 29 16.44 2.74 -5.71
N GLY A 30 17.54 2.17 -6.20
CA GLY A 30 17.49 0.94 -6.98
C GLY A 30 18.69 0.05 -6.70
N SER A 31 18.49 -1.25 -6.85
CA SER A 31 19.55 -2.24 -6.85
C SER A 31 18.99 -3.59 -7.33
N GLY A 32 19.84 -4.41 -7.97
CA GLY A 32 19.45 -5.72 -8.45
C GLY A 32 18.22 -5.66 -9.36
N GLU A 33 17.17 -6.41 -9.05
CA GLU A 33 15.95 -6.44 -9.88
C GLU A 33 14.91 -5.36 -9.48
N HIS A 34 15.23 -4.45 -8.55
CA HIS A 34 14.25 -3.58 -7.90
C HIS A 34 14.55 -2.10 -8.09
N ALA A 35 13.52 -1.35 -8.46
CA ALA A 35 13.49 0.11 -8.40
C ALA A 35 12.40 0.56 -7.41
N TRP A 36 12.76 1.51 -6.57
CA TRP A 36 11.92 2.08 -5.52
C TRP A 36 11.90 3.59 -5.69
N PHE A 37 10.73 4.18 -5.49
CA PHE A 37 10.57 5.62 -5.60
C PHE A 37 9.36 6.06 -4.79
N VAL A 38 9.29 7.35 -4.47
CA VAL A 38 8.20 7.93 -3.69
C VAL A 38 7.48 8.97 -4.51
N LEU A 39 6.16 8.85 -4.61
CA LEU A 39 5.29 9.78 -5.32
C LEU A 39 4.36 10.49 -4.32
N PRO A 40 3.96 11.75 -4.59
CA PRO A 40 2.83 12.34 -3.90
C PRO A 40 1.58 11.47 -4.09
N ALA A 41 0.89 11.15 -3.02
CA ALA A 41 -0.33 10.35 -3.07
C ALA A 41 -1.48 11.17 -3.69
N ASP A 42 -2.31 10.50 -4.50
CA ASP A 42 -3.59 11.07 -4.96
C ASP A 42 -4.61 11.02 -3.80
N SER A 43 -4.50 11.98 -2.88
CA SER A 43 -5.40 12.17 -1.74
C SER A 43 -5.58 13.65 -1.39
N GLU A 44 -6.68 13.97 -0.71
CA GLU A 44 -6.96 15.32 -0.20
C GLU A 44 -5.96 15.74 0.89
N GLU A 45 -5.48 14.79 1.68
CA GLU A 45 -4.45 15.00 2.68
C GLU A 45 -3.05 14.78 2.06
N PRO A 46 -2.04 15.59 2.44
CA PRO A 46 -0.68 15.38 1.98
C PRO A 46 -0.20 14.02 2.50
N ALA A 47 0.09 13.13 1.56
CA ALA A 47 0.60 11.81 1.83
C ALA A 47 1.54 11.40 0.68
N TRP A 48 2.33 10.37 0.93
CA TRP A 48 3.36 9.90 0.02
C TRP A 48 3.23 8.40 -0.22
N ASP A 49 3.13 8.01 -1.48
CA ASP A 49 3.08 6.63 -1.90
C ASP A 49 4.50 6.12 -2.19
N LEU A 50 4.93 5.13 -1.41
CA LEU A 50 6.10 4.34 -1.75
C LEU A 50 5.72 3.37 -2.86
N CYS A 51 6.46 3.44 -3.94
CA CYS A 51 6.24 2.66 -5.14
C CYS A 51 7.39 1.67 -5.36
N HIS A 52 7.06 0.54 -5.97
CA HIS A 52 8.01 -0.50 -6.34
C HIS A 52 7.77 -0.90 -7.80
N SER A 53 8.84 -0.98 -8.57
CA SER A 53 8.86 -1.63 -9.89
C SER A 53 9.93 -2.73 -9.87
N GLY A 54 9.60 -3.89 -10.43
CA GLY A 54 10.50 -5.05 -10.44
C GLY A 54 10.66 -5.60 -11.84
N ARG A 55 11.88 -5.94 -12.24
CA ARG A 55 12.22 -6.34 -13.63
C ARG A 55 11.42 -7.54 -14.16
N ARG A 56 10.87 -8.38 -13.28
CA ARG A 56 10.14 -9.59 -13.66
C ARG A 56 8.67 -9.35 -14.03
N SER A 57 8.15 -8.14 -13.87
CA SER A 57 6.81 -7.83 -14.36
C SER A 57 6.79 -7.88 -15.89
N VAL A 58 5.75 -8.50 -16.45
CA VAL A 58 5.60 -8.65 -17.91
C VAL A 58 5.49 -7.28 -18.60
N GLU A 59 4.85 -6.33 -17.92
CA GLU A 59 4.76 -4.94 -18.31
C GLU A 59 5.67 -4.12 -17.39
N ARG A 60 6.31 -3.07 -17.91
CA ARG A 60 7.00 -2.10 -17.05
C ARG A 60 5.92 -1.28 -16.35
N ASP A 61 5.54 -1.76 -15.19
CA ASP A 61 4.53 -1.18 -14.32
C ASP A 61 5.15 -0.87 -12.96
N TYR A 62 4.37 -0.21 -12.12
CA TYR A 62 4.73 -0.05 -10.72
C TYR A 62 3.53 -0.26 -9.81
N ARG A 63 3.80 -0.55 -8.55
CA ARG A 63 2.77 -0.72 -7.54
C ARG A 63 3.03 0.17 -6.35
N VAL A 64 1.95 0.71 -5.78
CA VAL A 64 2.00 1.35 -4.47
C VAL A 64 2.08 0.26 -3.41
N VAL A 65 3.14 0.29 -2.61
CA VAL A 65 3.42 -0.74 -1.60
C VAL A 65 3.09 -0.25 -0.20
N ARG A 66 3.27 1.04 0.06
CA ARG A 66 3.00 1.70 1.33
C ARG A 66 2.60 3.15 1.08
N ARG A 67 1.86 3.72 2.01
CA ARG A 67 1.54 5.14 2.07
C ARG A 67 2.01 5.70 3.41
N PHE A 68 2.61 6.88 3.38
CA PHE A 68 3.14 7.59 4.53
C PHE A 68 2.51 8.98 4.63
N GLU A 69 2.48 9.55 5.83
CA GLU A 69 2.06 10.95 6.04
C GLU A 69 3.17 11.90 5.54
N ASP A 70 4.42 11.60 5.89
CA ASP A 70 5.59 12.37 5.49
C ASP A 70 6.45 11.62 4.45
N ALA A 71 7.18 12.38 3.62
CA ALA A 71 8.19 11.80 2.74
C ALA A 71 9.38 11.30 3.58
N PRO A 72 10.05 10.20 3.17
CA PRO A 72 11.31 9.85 3.78
C PRO A 72 12.35 10.95 3.56
N LEU A 73 13.25 11.14 4.52
CA LEU A 73 14.41 12.02 4.38
C LEU A 73 15.44 11.44 3.42
N ALA A 74 15.55 10.11 3.39
CA ALA A 74 16.43 9.39 2.46
C ALA A 74 15.97 7.95 2.24
N MET A 75 16.41 7.40 1.11
CA MET A 75 16.18 6.03 0.71
C MET A 75 17.48 5.39 0.26
N ALA A 76 17.65 4.10 0.53
CA ALA A 76 18.75 3.31 -0.01
C ALA A 76 18.29 1.88 -0.27
N ALA A 77 18.76 1.27 -1.35
CA ALA A 77 18.41 -0.10 -1.70
C ALA A 77 19.66 -0.92 -2.04
N VAL A 78 19.66 -2.20 -1.64
CA VAL A 78 20.62 -3.22 -2.07
C VAL A 78 19.87 -4.51 -2.27
N ASP A 79 20.04 -5.12 -3.45
CA ASP A 79 19.36 -6.34 -3.86
C ASP A 79 17.83 -6.22 -3.67
N ASP A 80 17.25 -7.05 -2.81
CA ASP A 80 15.82 -7.09 -2.52
C ASP A 80 15.39 -6.19 -1.35
N THR A 81 16.33 -5.47 -0.73
CA THR A 81 16.11 -4.74 0.52
C THR A 81 16.16 -3.24 0.31
N LEU A 82 15.14 -2.55 0.82
CA LEU A 82 15.01 -1.10 0.89
C LEU A 82 15.12 -0.65 2.35
N TRP A 83 15.87 0.43 2.57
CA TRP A 83 15.91 1.17 3.82
C TRP A 83 15.38 2.59 3.63
N LEU A 84 14.63 3.06 4.62
CA LEU A 84 14.00 4.37 4.65
C LEU A 84 14.41 5.09 5.94
N VAL A 85 14.65 6.39 5.86
CA VAL A 85 14.91 7.24 7.02
C VAL A 85 13.82 8.31 7.11
N PHE A 86 13.23 8.51 8.29
CA PHE A 86 12.23 9.55 8.56
C PHE A 86 12.68 10.43 9.74
N GLU A 87 12.17 11.66 9.79
CA GLU A 87 12.30 12.50 10.97
C GLU A 87 11.34 12.00 12.06
N GLY A 88 11.84 11.72 13.26
CA GLY A 88 11.02 11.24 14.37
C GLY A 88 10.09 12.33 14.92
N GLY A 89 8.82 11.98 15.14
CA GLY A 89 7.75 12.95 15.47
C GLY A 89 7.81 13.63 16.85
N SER A 90 8.75 13.27 17.73
CA SER A 90 8.86 13.91 19.05
C SER A 90 9.88 15.05 19.03
N ARG A 91 9.40 16.31 19.05
CA ARG A 91 10.23 17.53 19.15
C ARG A 91 11.24 17.52 20.31
N ALA A 92 11.04 16.68 21.33
CA ALA A 92 11.94 16.61 22.48
C ALA A 92 13.23 15.82 22.19
N SER A 93 13.28 15.03 21.12
CA SER A 93 14.47 14.31 20.67
C SER A 93 14.41 14.15 19.15
N GLN A 94 15.14 15.00 18.41
CA GLN A 94 15.40 14.77 16.99
C GLN A 94 16.11 13.43 16.86
N ARG A 95 15.35 12.39 16.52
CA ARG A 95 15.80 11.03 16.30
C ARG A 95 15.42 10.69 14.89
N LEU A 96 16.35 10.15 14.12
CA LEU A 96 16.03 9.66 12.79
C LEU A 96 15.57 8.21 12.91
N GLU A 97 14.33 7.96 12.53
CA GLU A 97 13.75 6.63 12.54
C GLU A 97 14.15 5.91 11.26
N VAL A 98 14.64 4.68 11.39
CA VAL A 98 15.10 3.89 10.26
C VAL A 98 14.23 2.66 10.12
N TYR A 99 13.77 2.42 8.91
CA TYR A 99 12.88 1.32 8.57
C TYR A 99 13.47 0.46 7.46
N ARG A 100 13.06 -0.80 7.42
CA ARG A 100 13.44 -1.77 6.40
C ARG A 100 12.21 -2.39 5.74
N LEU A 101 12.29 -2.62 4.44
CA LEU A 101 11.33 -3.37 3.65
C LEU A 101 12.07 -4.32 2.70
N GLN A 102 11.61 -5.55 2.55
CA GLN A 102 12.18 -6.52 1.61
C GLN A 102 11.15 -6.93 0.56
N ALA A 103 11.57 -7.10 -0.69
CA ALA A 103 10.73 -7.54 -1.81
C ALA A 103 11.09 -8.97 -2.24
N ARG A 104 10.27 -9.96 -1.87
CA ARG A 104 10.50 -11.37 -2.22
C ARG A 104 9.64 -11.84 -3.37
N PHE A 105 10.26 -12.36 -4.42
CA PHE A 105 9.51 -12.90 -5.56
C PHE A 105 8.83 -14.23 -5.23
N HIS A 106 7.51 -14.31 -5.41
CA HIS A 106 6.74 -15.54 -5.32
C HIS A 106 6.43 -16.07 -6.71
N SER A 107 7.19 -17.07 -7.18
CA SER A 107 7.01 -17.69 -8.49
C SER A 107 5.62 -18.30 -8.73
N SER A 108 4.93 -18.75 -7.67
CA SER A 108 3.57 -19.29 -7.78
C SER A 108 2.51 -18.23 -8.07
N LEU A 109 2.79 -16.97 -7.72
CA LEU A 109 1.89 -15.83 -7.88
C LEU A 109 2.40 -14.85 -8.94
N ASP A 110 3.59 -15.10 -9.49
CA ASP A 110 4.30 -14.21 -10.41
C ASP A 110 4.36 -12.77 -9.89
N LEU A 111 4.54 -12.59 -8.58
CA LEU A 111 4.54 -11.29 -7.92
C LEU A 111 5.59 -11.20 -6.82
N TYR A 112 6.15 -10.02 -6.64
CA TYR A 112 6.96 -9.69 -5.47
C TYR A 112 6.06 -9.50 -4.24
N ALA A 113 6.28 -10.11 -3.09
CA ALA A 113 5.60 -9.73 -1.85
C ALA A 113 6.52 -8.86 -1.01
N MET A 114 5.93 -7.94 -0.25
CA MET A 114 6.66 -7.13 0.70
C MET A 114 6.72 -7.79 2.07
N GLU A 115 7.92 -7.80 2.65
CA GLU A 115 8.20 -8.32 3.98
C GLU A 115 8.81 -7.20 4.86
N PRO A 116 8.20 -6.89 6.03
CA PRO A 116 7.00 -7.51 6.59
C PRO A 116 5.72 -7.08 5.84
N ARG A 117 4.72 -7.96 5.79
CA ARG A 117 3.45 -7.71 5.07
C ARG A 117 2.62 -6.57 5.67
N GLU A 118 2.62 -6.44 7.00
CA GLU A 118 1.74 -5.52 7.72
C GLU A 118 2.32 -4.11 7.90
N GLY A 119 3.58 -3.87 7.53
CA GLY A 119 4.19 -2.56 7.73
C GLY A 119 5.62 -2.49 7.22
N LEU A 120 6.49 -1.96 8.06
CA LEU A 120 7.94 -1.87 7.87
C LEU A 120 8.62 -2.50 9.08
N ASP A 121 9.77 -3.14 8.87
CA ASP A 121 10.61 -3.57 9.99
C ASP A 121 11.28 -2.34 10.60
N VAL A 122 11.02 -2.09 11.88
CA VAL A 122 11.64 -0.99 12.61
C VAL A 122 13.07 -1.38 12.99
N LEU A 123 14.04 -0.59 12.55
CA LEU A 123 15.44 -0.73 12.92
C LEU A 123 15.77 0.20 14.11
N PRO A 124 16.88 -0.01 14.83
CA PRO A 124 17.32 0.96 15.83
C PRO A 124 17.39 2.37 15.24
N PRO A 125 16.93 3.40 15.96
CA PRO A 125 17.03 4.77 15.47
C PRO A 125 18.48 5.26 15.45
N LEU A 126 18.78 6.24 14.59
CA LEU A 126 20.07 6.94 14.58
C LEU A 126 20.04 8.05 15.64
N GLU A 127 20.45 7.73 16.87
CA GLU A 127 20.44 8.70 17.98
C GLU A 127 21.62 9.69 17.94
N ALA A 128 22.71 9.33 17.28
CA ALA A 128 23.95 10.12 17.22
C ALA A 128 23.99 11.12 16.06
N VAL A 129 22.93 11.19 15.25
CA VAL A 129 22.85 12.02 14.04
C VAL A 129 21.63 12.94 14.15
N GLU A 130 21.88 14.25 14.25
CA GLU A 130 20.84 15.28 14.27
C GLU A 130 20.39 15.65 12.86
N SER A 131 21.34 15.71 11.91
CA SER A 131 21.04 15.98 10.50
C SER A 131 21.70 14.96 9.58
N LEU A 132 20.87 14.35 8.73
CA LEU A 132 21.32 13.41 7.71
C LEU A 132 21.99 14.17 6.57
N VAL A 133 23.20 13.75 6.19
CA VAL A 133 23.92 14.28 5.03
C VAL A 133 23.81 13.31 3.86
N GLN A 134 24.06 12.03 4.10
CA GLN A 134 23.96 11.00 3.08
C GLN A 134 23.55 9.65 3.66
N PHE A 135 22.81 8.88 2.89
CA PHE A 135 22.38 7.52 3.24
C PHE A 135 22.61 6.60 2.05
N ALA A 136 23.22 5.44 2.30
CA ALA A 136 23.50 4.47 1.25
C ALA A 136 23.42 3.05 1.78
N GLY A 137 23.06 2.13 0.89
CA GLY A 137 22.97 0.71 1.20
C GLY A 137 24.26 0.00 0.84
N THR A 138 24.69 -0.94 1.66
CA THR A 138 25.78 -1.88 1.35
C THR A 138 25.28 -3.32 1.53
N ARG A 139 26.04 -4.30 1.05
CA ARG A 139 25.70 -5.73 1.24
C ARG A 139 25.60 -6.14 2.71
N ASP A 140 26.33 -5.46 3.60
CA ASP A 140 26.31 -5.75 5.04
C ASP A 140 25.25 -4.93 5.80
N GLY A 141 24.58 -3.98 5.12
CA GLY A 141 23.57 -3.11 5.72
C GLY A 141 23.70 -1.63 5.33
N PRO A 142 22.80 -0.78 5.84
CA PRO A 142 22.81 0.64 5.54
C PRO A 142 23.95 1.37 6.26
N VAL A 143 24.46 2.41 5.61
CA VAL A 143 25.46 3.34 6.11
C VAL A 143 24.86 4.74 6.06
N CYS A 144 25.03 5.48 7.15
CA CYS A 144 24.57 6.84 7.32
C CYS A 144 25.77 7.76 7.55
N ILE A 145 25.79 8.91 6.89
CA ILE A 145 26.69 10.02 7.17
C ILE A 145 25.83 11.19 7.60
N GLY A 146 26.17 11.81 8.71
CA GLY A 146 25.43 12.95 9.21
C GLY A 146 26.20 13.74 10.25
N ARG A 147 25.62 14.85 10.69
CA ARG A 147 26.19 15.69 11.74
C ARG A 147 25.56 15.34 13.09
N GLY A 148 26.40 15.25 14.11
CA GLY A 148 25.94 15.05 15.49
C GLY A 148 25.22 16.27 16.06
N PRO A 149 24.79 16.20 17.33
CA PRO A 149 24.08 17.30 17.97
C PRO A 149 24.96 18.55 18.14
N GLY A 150 24.45 19.71 17.74
CA GLY A 150 25.04 21.03 18.00
C GLY A 150 25.61 21.77 16.78
N THR A 151 25.70 23.10 16.88
CA THR A 151 26.21 23.97 15.82
C THR A 151 27.69 23.68 15.54
N GLY A 152 28.02 23.31 14.31
CA GLY A 152 29.39 22.95 13.91
C GLY A 152 29.82 21.54 14.30
N ALA A 153 28.86 20.66 14.62
CA ALA A 153 29.17 19.26 14.90
C ALA A 153 29.93 18.61 13.73
N ALA A 154 30.96 17.85 14.09
CA ALA A 154 31.75 17.08 13.14
C ALA A 154 30.86 16.07 12.39
N LEU A 155 31.22 15.77 11.14
CA LEU A 155 30.63 14.66 10.41
C LEU A 155 30.95 13.35 11.13
N THR A 156 29.96 12.49 11.19
CA THR A 156 30.09 11.13 11.71
C THR A 156 29.51 10.15 10.72
N MET A 157 30.14 8.97 10.61
CA MET A 157 29.64 7.86 9.83
C MET A 157 29.18 6.77 10.78
N HIS A 158 28.00 6.20 10.50
CA HIS A 158 27.41 5.12 11.28
C HIS A 158 27.00 4.00 10.34
N ARG A 159 27.27 2.77 10.75
CA ARG A 159 26.92 1.56 10.01
C ARG A 159 26.05 0.67 10.87
N LEU A 160 24.98 0.13 10.28
CA LEU A 160 24.13 -0.82 10.98
C LEU A 160 24.71 -2.23 10.83
N GLU A 161 25.26 -2.77 11.92
CA GLU A 161 25.83 -4.13 11.94
C GLU A 161 25.17 -4.93 13.06
N SER A 162 24.73 -6.14 12.75
CA SER A 162 24.09 -7.03 13.74
C SER A 162 22.95 -6.36 14.54
N GLY A 163 22.19 -5.47 13.89
CA GLY A 163 21.09 -4.75 14.51
C GLY A 163 21.50 -3.65 15.50
N ARG A 164 22.72 -3.10 15.38
CA ARG A 164 23.17 -1.92 16.14
C ARG A 164 23.92 -0.95 15.24
N TRP A 165 23.71 0.35 15.47
CA TRP A 165 24.52 1.38 14.83
C TRP A 165 25.88 1.46 15.51
N ASN A 166 26.92 1.19 14.73
CA ASN A 166 28.31 1.36 15.14
C ASN A 166 28.87 2.58 14.43
N GLN A 167 29.56 3.45 15.18
CA GLN A 167 30.31 4.54 14.57
C GLN A 167 31.49 3.95 13.79
N ALA A 168 31.67 4.41 12.56
CA ALA A 168 32.75 4.01 11.68
C ALA A 168 33.65 5.22 11.36
N GLU A 169 34.91 4.95 11.03
CA GLU A 169 35.90 5.98 10.76
C GLU A 169 35.67 6.62 9.38
N LEU A 170 35.56 7.95 9.36
CA LEU A 170 35.59 8.72 8.12
C LEU A 170 37.05 8.88 7.63
N PRO A 171 37.28 9.06 6.32
CA PRO A 171 38.61 9.39 5.82
C PRO A 171 39.13 10.68 6.48
N ALA A 172 40.39 10.66 6.94
CA ALA A 172 41.00 11.81 7.61
C ALA A 172 41.14 13.06 6.71
N THR A 173 41.14 12.86 5.40
CA THR A 173 41.24 13.91 4.37
C THR A 173 39.87 14.43 3.91
N LEU A 174 38.77 13.93 4.47
CA LEU A 174 37.43 14.37 4.11
C LEU A 174 37.18 15.80 4.60
N ASP A 175 36.90 16.70 3.66
CA ASP A 175 36.49 18.07 3.94
C ASP A 175 34.97 18.15 4.15
N VAL A 176 34.56 18.74 5.28
CA VAL A 176 33.17 18.80 5.73
C VAL A 176 32.34 19.87 5.01
N GLU A 177 32.99 20.79 4.30
CA GLU A 177 32.34 21.87 3.54
C GLU A 177 31.93 21.44 2.13
N GLN A 178 32.48 20.32 1.64
CA GLN A 178 32.20 19.79 0.30
C GLN A 178 30.86 19.06 0.24
N GLN A 179 30.31 18.95 -0.97
CA GLN A 179 29.14 18.09 -1.21
C GLN A 179 29.59 16.62 -1.09
N ILE A 180 28.93 15.87 -0.21
CA ILE A 180 29.27 14.47 0.06
C ILE A 180 28.22 13.56 -0.56
N LEU A 181 28.69 12.60 -1.36
CA LEU A 181 27.89 11.57 -1.97
C LEU A 181 28.46 10.21 -1.60
N ALA A 182 27.58 9.22 -1.47
CA ALA A 182 28.01 7.87 -1.13
C ALA A 182 27.14 6.80 -1.77
N THR A 183 27.75 5.65 -2.02
CA THR A 183 27.07 4.47 -2.55
C THR A 183 27.74 3.19 -2.06
N GLY A 184 27.01 2.07 -2.09
CA GLY A 184 27.58 0.76 -1.83
C GLY A 184 28.46 0.28 -2.99
N SER A 185 29.29 -0.73 -2.71
CA SER A 185 30.02 -1.48 -3.73
C SER A 185 30.09 -2.95 -3.35
N ASP A 186 30.52 -3.79 -4.29
CA ASP A 186 30.68 -5.22 -4.03
C ASP A 186 31.71 -5.54 -2.94
N HIS A 187 32.61 -4.59 -2.66
CA HIS A 187 33.70 -4.72 -1.71
C HIS A 187 33.59 -3.73 -0.54
N GLY A 188 32.40 -3.17 -0.30
CA GLY A 188 32.15 -2.28 0.82
C GLY A 188 31.44 -1.00 0.39
N PHE A 189 32.10 0.13 0.58
CA PHE A 189 31.48 1.46 0.49
C PHE A 189 32.37 2.44 -0.27
N ILE A 190 31.74 3.33 -1.03
CA ILE A 190 32.43 4.39 -1.78
C ILE A 190 31.88 5.73 -1.32
N LEU A 191 32.79 6.59 -0.90
CA LEU A 191 32.54 7.99 -0.56
C LEU A 191 33.12 8.87 -1.66
N MET A 192 32.41 9.95 -1.97
CA MET A 192 32.83 10.99 -2.89
C MET A 192 32.60 12.34 -2.25
N ALA A 193 33.60 13.21 -2.28
CA ALA A 193 33.47 14.62 -1.94
C ALA A 193 33.75 15.45 -3.20
N VAL A 194 32.84 16.36 -3.50
CA VAL A 194 32.88 17.22 -4.68
C VAL A 194 33.21 18.63 -4.20
N GLY A 195 34.42 19.09 -4.52
CA GLY A 195 34.91 20.42 -4.19
C GLY A 195 35.13 21.29 -5.42
N ASP A 196 35.67 22.49 -5.20
CA ASP A 196 35.95 23.46 -6.26
C ASP A 196 37.09 22.98 -7.17
N GLY A 197 36.71 22.29 -8.25
CA GLY A 197 37.61 21.86 -9.31
C GLY A 197 38.33 20.53 -9.08
N SER A 198 37.92 19.76 -8.08
CA SER A 198 38.36 18.37 -7.94
C SER A 198 37.30 17.53 -7.24
N ILE A 199 37.29 16.24 -7.60
CA ILE A 199 36.49 15.21 -6.95
C ILE A 199 37.45 14.29 -6.22
N THR A 200 37.27 14.14 -4.91
CA THR A 200 38.04 13.18 -4.11
C THR A 200 37.14 11.99 -3.81
N THR A 201 37.69 10.79 -3.97
CA THR A 201 36.97 9.54 -3.75
C THR A 201 37.70 8.69 -2.73
N TRP A 202 36.96 8.00 -1.90
CA TRP A 202 37.50 7.03 -0.96
C TRP A 202 36.73 5.73 -1.11
N ARG A 203 37.48 4.65 -1.35
CA ARG A 203 36.94 3.29 -1.40
C ARG A 203 37.34 2.57 -0.11
N SER A 204 36.36 2.07 0.62
CA SER A 204 36.61 1.29 1.82
C SER A 204 37.37 0.01 1.47
N ARG A 205 38.33 -0.35 2.32
CA ARG A 205 39.12 -1.60 2.31
C ARG A 205 39.14 -2.17 3.72
N GLU A 206 39.55 -3.43 3.86
CA GLU A 206 39.68 -4.08 5.17
C GLU A 206 40.53 -3.28 6.17
N GLU A 207 41.60 -2.62 5.69
CA GLU A 207 42.54 -1.85 6.52
C GLU A 207 42.44 -0.33 6.33
N GLY A 208 41.28 0.21 5.92
CA GLY A 208 41.02 1.65 5.86
C GLY A 208 40.49 2.14 4.52
N TRP A 209 41.03 3.25 4.02
CA TRP A 209 40.51 3.93 2.82
C TRP A 209 41.55 4.00 1.72
N ALA A 210 41.15 3.64 0.50
CA ALA A 210 41.93 3.96 -0.69
C ALA A 210 41.40 5.26 -1.30
N GLU A 211 42.23 6.30 -1.24
CA GLU A 211 41.95 7.61 -1.80
C GLU A 211 42.30 7.66 -3.29
N GLY A 212 41.45 8.34 -4.06
CA GLY A 212 41.66 8.68 -5.45
C GLY A 212 41.19 10.10 -5.71
N ARG A 213 41.84 10.80 -6.65
CA ARG A 213 41.56 12.19 -6.97
C ARG A 213 41.35 12.35 -8.47
N ILE A 214 40.32 13.12 -8.82
CA ILE A 214 39.95 13.44 -10.20
C ILE A 214 39.95 14.95 -10.32
N ASP A 215 40.85 15.50 -11.13
CA ASP A 215 40.97 16.95 -11.35
C ASP A 215 40.01 17.39 -12.47
N GLU A 216 38.70 17.28 -12.19
CA GLU A 216 37.62 17.73 -13.06
C GLU A 216 36.67 18.66 -12.30
N THR A 217 36.24 19.74 -12.96
CA THR A 217 35.20 20.64 -12.45
C THR A 217 33.86 20.23 -13.04
N MET A 218 32.98 19.64 -12.24
CA MET A 218 31.62 19.35 -12.65
C MET A 218 30.64 19.33 -11.48
N SER A 219 29.40 19.73 -11.75
CA SER A 219 28.29 19.59 -10.80
C SER A 219 27.83 18.13 -10.79
N ILE A 220 28.05 17.44 -9.67
CA ILE A 220 27.58 16.07 -9.47
C ILE A 220 26.26 16.11 -8.71
N ARG A 221 25.25 15.47 -9.26
CA ARG A 221 23.95 15.34 -8.63
C ARG A 221 23.86 14.11 -7.73
N SER A 222 24.32 12.96 -8.23
CA SER A 222 24.17 11.70 -7.51
C SER A 222 25.24 10.68 -7.86
N LEU A 223 25.37 9.69 -6.97
CA LEU A 223 26.25 8.54 -7.08
C LEU A 223 25.42 7.27 -6.92
N LEU A 224 25.41 6.41 -7.94
CA LEU A 224 24.68 5.13 -7.95
C LEU A 224 25.64 3.95 -8.07
N GLN A 225 25.14 2.77 -7.70
CA GLN A 225 25.80 1.49 -7.95
C GLN A 225 24.99 0.71 -8.97
N VAL A 226 25.66 0.23 -10.02
CA VAL A 226 25.07 -0.66 -11.04
C VAL A 226 25.97 -1.87 -11.15
N ASP A 227 25.46 -3.04 -10.76
CA ASP A 227 26.18 -4.32 -10.81
C ASP A 227 27.61 -4.24 -10.23
N GLY A 228 27.73 -3.62 -9.06
CA GLY A 228 29.01 -3.47 -8.35
C GLY A 228 29.86 -2.28 -8.81
N GLN A 229 29.50 -1.61 -9.91
CA GLN A 229 30.25 -0.48 -10.44
C GLN A 229 29.62 0.85 -10.00
N PRO A 230 30.40 1.75 -9.38
CA PRO A 230 29.94 3.10 -9.09
C PRO A 230 29.79 3.93 -10.36
N MET A 231 28.69 4.63 -10.48
CA MET A 231 28.39 5.55 -11.58
C MET A 231 28.00 6.92 -11.05
N VAL A 232 28.50 7.94 -11.73
CA VAL A 232 28.35 9.34 -11.37
C VAL A 232 27.38 10.00 -12.33
N VAL A 233 26.47 10.79 -11.77
CA VAL A 233 25.53 11.60 -12.54
C VAL A 233 25.95 13.04 -12.40
N SER A 234 26.41 13.61 -13.50
CA SER A 234 26.63 15.04 -13.59
C SER A 234 25.38 15.72 -14.16
N ALA A 235 25.01 16.86 -13.58
CA ALA A 235 23.89 17.67 -14.05
C ALA A 235 24.27 19.16 -13.99
N PRO A 236 25.11 19.64 -14.92
CA PRO A 236 25.47 21.05 -14.95
C PRO A 236 24.25 21.91 -15.29
N GLU A 237 24.14 23.08 -14.68
CA GLU A 237 23.05 24.01 -14.96
C GLU A 237 23.01 24.37 -16.46
N GLY A 238 21.84 24.21 -17.08
CA GLY A 238 21.63 24.48 -18.51
C GLY A 238 22.25 23.47 -19.48
N MET A 239 22.83 22.36 -19.00
CA MET A 239 23.39 21.30 -19.84
C MET A 239 22.63 19.98 -19.68
N SER A 240 22.69 19.14 -20.71
CA SER A 240 22.22 17.76 -20.62
C SER A 240 22.98 16.98 -19.54
N PRO A 241 22.29 16.29 -18.63
CA PRO A 241 22.92 15.40 -17.68
C PRO A 241 23.76 14.34 -18.39
N ALA A 242 24.82 13.91 -17.71
CA ALA A 242 25.69 12.85 -18.21
C ALA A 242 25.95 11.81 -17.12
N LEU A 243 25.95 10.56 -17.55
CA LEU A 243 26.27 9.39 -16.75
C LEU A 243 27.69 8.94 -17.09
N ALA A 244 28.51 8.70 -16.07
CA ALA A 244 29.89 8.25 -16.23
C ALA A 244 30.25 7.16 -15.21
N TYR A 245 31.12 6.24 -15.59
CA TYR A 245 31.71 5.29 -14.65
C TYR A 245 32.77 5.96 -13.80
N LEU A 246 32.74 5.68 -12.50
CA LEU A 246 33.76 6.17 -11.56
C LEU A 246 34.96 5.22 -11.49
N ARG A 247 36.09 5.66 -12.02
CA ARG A 247 37.40 5.01 -11.81
C ARG A 247 38.13 5.67 -10.64
N SER A 248 39.32 5.20 -10.32
CA SER A 248 40.12 5.73 -9.20
C SER A 248 40.65 7.14 -9.45
N ASP A 249 40.85 7.50 -10.73
CA ASP A 249 41.58 8.69 -11.17
C ASP A 249 40.90 9.40 -12.34
N SER A 250 39.73 8.92 -12.79
CA SER A 250 39.04 9.45 -13.97
C SER A 250 37.55 9.12 -13.97
N LEU A 251 36.78 9.92 -14.70
CA LEU A 251 35.39 9.63 -15.05
C LEU A 251 35.34 9.15 -16.50
N TRP A 252 34.71 8.00 -16.72
CA TRP A 252 34.58 7.43 -18.06
C TRP A 252 33.15 7.70 -18.55
N PRO A 253 32.95 8.65 -19.47
CA PRO A 253 31.61 9.03 -19.92
C PRO A 253 30.94 7.84 -20.59
N LEU A 254 29.71 7.56 -20.19
CA LEU A 254 28.89 6.49 -20.75
C LEU A 254 27.80 7.07 -21.66
N ALA A 255 26.95 7.93 -21.10
CA ALA A 255 25.76 8.42 -21.79
C ALA A 255 25.50 9.89 -21.47
N ARG A 256 24.86 10.57 -22.41
CA ARG A 256 24.19 11.86 -22.19
C ARG A 256 22.72 11.69 -22.53
N PHE A 257 21.86 12.27 -21.72
CA PHE A 257 20.41 12.16 -21.91
C PHE A 257 19.76 13.55 -21.80
N PRO A 258 18.60 13.76 -22.43
CA PRO A 258 17.89 15.03 -22.34
C PRO A 258 17.56 15.36 -20.88
N VAL A 259 17.55 16.64 -20.54
CA VAL A 259 17.06 17.10 -19.23
C VAL A 259 15.59 16.72 -19.14
N PRO A 260 15.19 15.85 -18.19
CA PRO A 260 13.80 15.46 -18.05
C PRO A 260 12.93 16.66 -17.65
N ALA A 261 11.67 16.66 -18.07
CA ALA A 261 10.71 17.65 -17.62
C ALA A 261 10.20 17.29 -16.21
N GLY A 262 10.21 18.26 -15.29
CA GLY A 262 9.74 18.06 -13.92
C GLY A 262 10.78 17.44 -12.99
N ASP A 263 10.29 16.81 -11.91
CA ASP A 263 11.13 16.17 -10.91
C ASP A 263 11.60 14.82 -11.43
N TRP A 264 12.89 14.52 -11.29
CA TRP A 264 13.45 13.27 -11.78
C TRP A 264 14.50 12.69 -10.86
N GLY A 265 14.72 11.39 -11.01
CA GLY A 265 15.71 10.61 -10.28
C GLY A 265 16.24 9.45 -11.11
N LEU A 266 17.38 8.88 -10.70
CA LEU A 266 17.97 7.69 -11.31
C LEU A 266 18.03 6.52 -10.31
N ALA A 267 17.52 5.37 -10.72
CA ALA A 267 17.60 4.11 -9.97
C ALA A 267 18.38 3.08 -10.78
N SER A 268 19.17 2.22 -10.14
CA SER A 268 19.80 1.09 -10.84
C SER A 268 18.88 -0.13 -10.84
N GLN A 269 18.85 -0.86 -11.96
CA GLN A 269 18.12 -2.12 -12.08
C GLN A 269 18.85 -3.05 -13.06
N HIS A 270 19.56 -4.06 -12.53
CA HIS A 270 20.23 -5.16 -13.23
C HIS A 270 20.88 -4.77 -14.57
N GLY A 271 22.03 -4.12 -14.51
CA GLY A 271 22.77 -3.69 -15.71
C GLY A 271 22.17 -2.49 -16.44
N GLU A 272 21.07 -1.92 -15.96
CA GLU A 272 20.45 -0.70 -16.49
C GLU A 272 20.39 0.38 -15.42
N VAL A 273 20.33 1.63 -15.87
CA VAL A 273 19.95 2.77 -15.05
C VAL A 273 18.60 3.27 -15.55
N LEU A 274 17.60 3.25 -14.66
CA LEU A 274 16.28 3.80 -14.93
C LEU A 274 16.28 5.29 -14.61
N LEU A 275 15.96 6.10 -15.62
CA LEU A 275 15.63 7.51 -15.49
C LEU A 275 14.13 7.64 -15.31
N LEU A 276 13.72 8.05 -14.11
CA LEU A 276 12.32 8.27 -13.74
C LEU A 276 12.05 9.77 -13.73
N SER A 277 11.04 10.20 -14.49
CA SER A 277 10.63 11.61 -14.59
C SER A 277 9.15 11.75 -14.23
N LEU A 278 8.85 12.58 -13.25
CA LEU A 278 7.50 12.90 -12.83
C LEU A 278 7.07 14.22 -13.48
N LEU A 279 6.20 14.11 -14.50
CA LEU A 279 5.60 15.24 -15.17
C LEU A 279 4.11 15.31 -14.81
N GLU A 280 3.74 16.32 -14.03
CA GLU A 280 2.39 16.48 -13.47
C GLU A 280 1.99 15.28 -12.60
N HIS A 281 1.36 14.28 -13.20
CA HIS A 281 0.93 13.03 -12.56
C HIS A 281 1.33 11.79 -13.37
N SER A 282 2.12 11.96 -14.42
CA SER A 282 2.63 10.90 -15.28
C SER A 282 4.07 10.59 -14.91
N LEU A 283 4.36 9.31 -14.66
CA LEU A 283 5.71 8.84 -14.40
C LEU A 283 6.30 8.28 -15.70
N GLU A 284 7.12 9.07 -16.39
CA GLU A 284 7.85 8.62 -17.57
C GLU A 284 9.11 7.86 -17.15
N VAL A 285 9.43 6.81 -17.89
CA VAL A 285 10.62 6.00 -17.68
C VAL A 285 11.46 5.92 -18.96
N SER A 286 12.76 6.04 -18.79
CA SER A 286 13.74 5.68 -19.81
C SER A 286 14.78 4.76 -19.19
N SER A 287 15.20 3.73 -19.91
CA SER A 287 16.32 2.89 -19.51
C SER A 287 17.60 3.36 -20.19
N ILE A 288 18.70 3.31 -19.45
CA ILE A 288 20.04 3.56 -19.95
C ILE A 288 20.82 2.26 -19.74
N ASP A 289 21.15 1.59 -20.84
CA ASP A 289 21.98 0.38 -20.79
C ASP A 289 23.36 0.76 -20.24
N ALA A 290 23.78 0.15 -19.12
CA ALA A 290 24.99 0.57 -18.43
C ALA A 290 26.26 0.27 -19.25
N ILE A 291 26.21 -0.65 -20.21
CA ILE A 291 27.38 -1.07 -20.99
C ILE A 291 27.54 -0.17 -22.22
N THR A 292 26.46 0.05 -22.96
CA THR A 292 26.46 0.76 -24.24
C THR A 292 26.16 2.24 -24.11
N GLY A 293 25.53 2.66 -23.01
CA GLY A 293 25.03 4.02 -22.82
C GLY A 293 23.83 4.37 -23.70
N THR A 294 23.21 3.36 -24.33
CA THR A 294 22.01 3.54 -25.14
C THR A 294 20.85 3.95 -24.24
N VAL A 295 20.19 5.04 -24.61
CA VAL A 295 19.02 5.56 -23.90
C VAL A 295 17.78 5.15 -24.67
N GLU A 296 16.92 4.34 -24.06
CA GLU A 296 15.65 3.90 -24.64
C GLU A 296 14.49 4.48 -23.84
N SER A 297 13.56 5.16 -24.51
CA SER A 297 12.32 5.61 -23.89
C SER A 297 11.33 4.46 -23.89
N GLU A 298 10.83 4.11 -22.71
CA GLU A 298 9.94 2.95 -22.54
C GLU A 298 8.49 3.37 -22.31
N GLY A 299 8.25 4.69 -22.28
CA GLY A 299 6.93 5.29 -22.14
C GLY A 299 6.59 5.67 -20.71
N VAL A 300 5.30 5.61 -20.40
CA VAL A 300 4.74 5.95 -19.10
C VAL A 300 4.60 4.68 -18.27
N LEU A 301 5.16 4.68 -17.06
CA LEU A 301 4.89 3.64 -16.07
C LEU A 301 3.47 3.82 -15.54
N GLU A 302 2.61 2.84 -15.76
CA GLU A 302 1.26 2.83 -15.22
C GLU A 302 1.22 2.14 -13.84
N PRO A 303 0.41 2.65 -12.90
CA PRO A 303 0.19 1.96 -11.64
C PRO A 303 -0.59 0.66 -11.89
N VAL A 304 -0.05 -0.47 -11.41
CA VAL A 304 -0.77 -1.75 -11.38
C VAL A 304 -2.02 -1.56 -10.54
N SER A 305 -3.18 -1.68 -11.20
CA SER A 305 -4.44 -1.65 -10.49
C SER A 305 -4.46 -2.76 -9.44
N ALA A 306 -4.79 -2.43 -8.19
CA ALA A 306 -4.89 -3.42 -7.10
C ALA A 306 -5.82 -4.60 -7.45
N LEU A 307 -6.72 -4.41 -8.42
CA LEU A 307 -7.64 -5.41 -8.95
C LEU A 307 -6.96 -6.60 -9.64
N SER A 308 -5.77 -6.45 -10.24
CA SER A 308 -5.08 -7.57 -10.91
C SER A 308 -4.67 -8.65 -9.90
N SER A 309 -4.18 -8.25 -8.73
CA SER A 309 -3.93 -9.15 -7.59
C SER A 309 -5.23 -9.74 -7.00
N GLY A 310 -6.34 -9.02 -7.16
CA GLY A 310 -7.67 -9.44 -6.74
C GLY A 310 -8.21 -10.64 -7.51
N LEU A 311 -7.83 -10.86 -8.77
CA LEU A 311 -8.38 -11.95 -9.60
C LEU A 311 -8.16 -13.34 -8.98
N TRP A 312 -6.99 -13.57 -8.37
CA TRP A 312 -6.70 -14.84 -7.70
C TRP A 312 -7.54 -15.02 -6.43
N SER A 313 -7.71 -13.95 -5.64
CA SER A 313 -8.60 -13.98 -4.46
C SER A 313 -10.06 -14.22 -4.84
N ILE A 314 -10.52 -13.62 -5.93
CA ILE A 314 -11.86 -13.83 -6.50
C ILE A 314 -12.01 -15.29 -6.95
N ALA A 315 -11.00 -15.85 -7.62
CA ALA A 315 -11.00 -17.25 -8.04
C ALA A 315 -11.06 -18.22 -6.85
N ILE A 316 -10.27 -18.00 -5.79
CA ILE A 316 -10.37 -18.78 -4.54
C ILE A 316 -11.77 -18.65 -3.96
N ALA A 317 -12.27 -17.42 -3.79
CA ALA A 317 -13.58 -17.16 -3.19
C ALA A 317 -14.71 -17.84 -3.97
N LEU A 318 -14.67 -17.78 -5.31
CA LEU A 318 -15.58 -18.48 -6.21
C LEU A 318 -15.43 -20.00 -6.08
N GLY A 319 -14.21 -20.52 -5.99
CA GLY A 319 -13.95 -21.96 -5.79
C GLY A 319 -14.53 -22.46 -4.46
N LEU A 320 -14.30 -21.71 -3.38
CA LEU A 320 -14.79 -22.02 -2.03
C LEU A 320 -16.33 -21.91 -1.98
N ALA A 321 -16.90 -20.89 -2.61
CA ALA A 321 -18.33 -20.74 -2.79
C ALA A 321 -18.91 -21.94 -3.56
N SER A 322 -18.35 -22.29 -4.72
CA SER A 322 -18.76 -23.44 -5.53
C SER A 322 -18.68 -24.77 -4.77
N MET A 323 -17.66 -24.96 -3.94
CA MET A 323 -17.56 -26.14 -3.08
C MET A 323 -18.68 -26.19 -2.05
N VAL A 324 -18.96 -25.08 -1.35
CA VAL A 324 -20.08 -24.98 -0.40
C VAL A 324 -21.40 -25.25 -1.09
N ILE A 325 -21.59 -24.72 -2.31
CA ILE A 325 -22.77 -24.94 -3.14
C ILE A 325 -22.94 -26.43 -3.44
N MET A 326 -21.89 -27.07 -3.94
CA MET A 326 -21.91 -28.49 -4.28
C MET A 326 -22.28 -29.35 -3.07
N VAL A 327 -21.70 -29.08 -1.90
CA VAL A 327 -22.02 -29.78 -0.65
C VAL A 327 -23.50 -29.59 -0.27
N ILE A 328 -24.04 -28.37 -0.39
CA ILE A 328 -25.44 -28.09 -0.08
C ILE A 328 -26.38 -28.84 -1.03
N ILE A 329 -26.09 -28.83 -2.33
CA ILE A 329 -26.90 -29.52 -3.35
C ILE A 329 -26.88 -31.03 -3.09
N LEU A 330 -25.70 -31.62 -2.90
CA LEU A 330 -25.54 -33.06 -2.65
C LEU A 330 -26.22 -33.49 -1.34
N ALA A 331 -26.07 -32.71 -0.27
CA ALA A 331 -26.63 -33.04 1.03
C ALA A 331 -28.17 -32.90 1.08
N ARG A 332 -28.78 -32.09 0.20
CA ARG A 332 -30.20 -31.69 0.34
C ARG A 332 -31.08 -31.86 -0.88
N GLY A 333 -30.58 -32.37 -2.01
CA GLY A 333 -31.37 -32.55 -3.24
C GLY A 333 -32.74 -33.22 -3.03
N ASN A 334 -32.82 -34.23 -2.17
CA ASN A 334 -34.07 -34.94 -1.87
C ASN A 334 -35.09 -34.16 -1.01
N ASP A 335 -34.62 -33.23 -0.17
CA ASP A 335 -35.49 -32.39 0.66
C ASP A 335 -36.11 -31.26 -0.19
N LEU A 336 -35.39 -30.79 -1.21
CA LEU A 336 -35.84 -29.71 -2.10
C LEU A 336 -37.11 -30.08 -2.88
N ALA A 337 -37.18 -31.33 -3.37
CA ALA A 337 -38.31 -31.83 -4.14
C ALA A 337 -39.62 -31.90 -3.34
N LYS A 338 -39.56 -31.87 -2.00
CA LYS A 338 -40.72 -31.97 -1.11
C LYS A 338 -41.24 -30.63 -0.60
N MET A 339 -40.59 -29.52 -0.96
CA MET A 339 -41.01 -28.20 -0.48
C MET A 339 -42.27 -27.72 -1.19
N HIS A 340 -43.29 -27.40 -0.39
CA HIS A 340 -44.53 -26.79 -0.86
C HIS A 340 -44.67 -25.40 -0.23
N VAL A 341 -45.08 -24.42 -1.02
CA VAL A 341 -45.43 -23.10 -0.49
C VAL A 341 -46.77 -23.23 0.24
N PRO A 342 -46.89 -22.83 1.51
CA PRO A 342 -48.14 -22.93 2.25
C PRO A 342 -49.27 -22.16 1.57
N ALA A 343 -50.50 -22.68 1.64
CA ALA A 343 -51.66 -22.04 1.04
C ALA A 343 -51.85 -20.60 1.56
N GLY A 344 -52.16 -19.66 0.65
CA GLY A 344 -52.32 -18.24 0.97
C GLY A 344 -51.02 -17.43 1.06
N TRP A 345 -49.88 -18.02 0.68
CA TRP A 345 -48.58 -17.35 0.63
C TRP A 345 -47.95 -17.43 -0.75
N SER A 346 -47.15 -16.43 -1.09
CA SER A 346 -46.28 -16.44 -2.26
C SER A 346 -44.82 -16.19 -1.84
N VAL A 347 -43.87 -16.76 -2.58
CA VAL A 347 -42.45 -16.53 -2.36
C VAL A 347 -42.13 -15.07 -2.66
N LEU A 348 -41.37 -14.41 -1.77
CA LEU A 348 -40.97 -13.03 -1.99
C LEU A 348 -39.89 -12.95 -3.10
N PRO A 349 -40.09 -12.12 -4.15
CA PRO A 349 -39.12 -11.97 -5.23
C PRO A 349 -37.78 -11.37 -4.75
N PRO A 350 -36.69 -11.41 -5.56
CA PRO A 350 -35.36 -11.02 -5.12
C PRO A 350 -35.23 -9.53 -4.79
N MET A 351 -35.85 -8.65 -5.60
CA MET A 351 -35.74 -7.19 -5.40
C MET A 351 -36.29 -6.72 -4.05
N PRO A 352 -37.50 -7.12 -3.60
CA PRO A 352 -37.95 -6.82 -2.25
C PRO A 352 -37.09 -7.43 -1.13
N ARG A 353 -36.44 -8.58 -1.37
CA ARG A 353 -35.49 -9.15 -0.41
C ARG A 353 -34.24 -8.28 -0.27
N LEU A 354 -33.71 -7.78 -1.39
CA LEU A 354 -32.57 -6.87 -1.40
C LEU A 354 -32.91 -5.57 -0.67
N LEU A 355 -34.07 -4.96 -0.97
CA LEU A 355 -34.54 -3.76 -0.26
C LEU A 355 -34.69 -4.00 1.25
N ALA A 356 -35.27 -5.14 1.65
CA ALA A 356 -35.36 -5.51 3.05
C ALA A 356 -33.99 -5.64 3.71
N LEU A 357 -33.02 -6.24 3.02
CA LEU A 357 -31.64 -6.36 3.50
C LEU A 357 -30.98 -4.99 3.65
N LEU A 358 -31.13 -4.09 2.68
CA LEU A 358 -30.56 -2.74 2.74
C LEU A 358 -31.09 -1.96 3.95
N VAL A 359 -32.39 -2.06 4.23
CA VAL A 359 -32.97 -1.45 5.45
C VAL A 359 -32.43 -2.10 6.71
N ASP A 360 -32.33 -3.43 6.75
CA ASP A 360 -31.81 -4.17 7.90
C ASP A 360 -30.30 -3.94 8.13
N LEU A 361 -29.57 -3.44 7.11
CA LEU A 361 -28.14 -3.12 7.18
C LEU A 361 -27.88 -1.76 7.84
N VAL A 362 -28.84 -0.82 7.78
CA VAL A 362 -28.71 0.55 8.29
C VAL A 362 -28.19 0.63 9.75
N PRO A 363 -28.71 -0.15 10.72
CA PRO A 363 -28.21 -0.10 12.09
C PRO A 363 -26.74 -0.51 12.18
N GLY A 364 -26.34 -1.53 11.42
CA GLY A 364 -24.95 -1.95 11.32
C GLY A 364 -24.07 -0.84 10.76
N LEU A 365 -24.50 -0.20 9.66
CA LEU A 365 -23.76 0.88 9.01
C LEU A 365 -23.60 2.08 9.95
N LEU A 366 -24.66 2.45 10.67
CA LEU A 366 -24.60 3.57 11.61
C LEU A 366 -23.60 3.31 12.74
N LEU A 367 -23.60 2.11 13.32
CA LEU A 367 -22.61 1.77 14.36
C LEU A 367 -21.20 1.63 13.79
N PHE A 368 -21.04 1.11 12.56
CA PHE A 368 -19.77 1.08 11.86
C PHE A 368 -19.18 2.49 11.74
N PHE A 369 -19.93 3.43 11.14
CA PHE A 369 -19.47 4.81 10.98
C PHE A 369 -19.18 5.50 12.32
N LEU A 370 -20.04 5.28 13.32
CA LEU A 370 -19.90 5.95 14.62
C LEU A 370 -18.74 5.41 15.47
N PHE A 371 -18.50 4.10 15.47
CA PHE A 371 -17.54 3.47 16.38
C PHE A 371 -16.20 3.17 15.75
N THR A 372 -16.13 2.97 14.43
CA THR A 372 -14.88 2.61 13.75
C THR A 372 -14.31 3.75 12.91
N GLY A 373 -15.04 4.86 12.75
CA GLY A 373 -14.65 5.94 11.84
C GLY A 373 -14.51 5.48 10.39
N GLY A 374 -15.19 4.39 10.02
CA GLY A 374 -15.00 3.76 8.72
C GLY A 374 -15.48 4.64 7.56
N THR A 375 -15.03 4.35 6.34
CA THR A 375 -15.41 5.11 5.14
C THR A 375 -16.31 4.29 4.22
N VAL A 376 -17.06 4.95 3.34
CA VAL A 376 -17.88 4.26 2.31
C VAL A 376 -17.00 3.39 1.41
N ARG A 377 -15.76 3.84 1.13
CA ARG A 377 -14.78 3.09 0.33
C ARG A 377 -14.51 1.71 0.93
N GLN A 378 -14.31 1.63 2.24
CA GLN A 378 -14.09 0.35 2.93
C GLN A 378 -15.25 -0.62 2.68
N LEU A 379 -16.51 -0.16 2.78
CA LEU A 379 -17.69 -1.00 2.53
C LEU A 379 -17.73 -1.62 1.12
N VAL A 380 -17.25 -0.88 0.13
CA VAL A 380 -17.21 -1.31 -1.28
C VAL A 380 -16.01 -2.23 -1.56
N GLN A 381 -14.91 -2.08 -0.81
CA GLN A 381 -13.70 -2.89 -0.97
C GLN A 381 -13.80 -4.27 -0.30
N VAL A 382 -14.62 -4.43 0.74
CA VAL A 382 -14.67 -5.70 1.52
C VAL A 382 -15.12 -6.96 0.74
N PRO A 383 -16.00 -6.90 -0.28
CA PRO A 383 -16.34 -8.08 -1.07
C PRO A 383 -15.16 -8.78 -1.75
N LEU A 384 -13.97 -8.15 -1.80
CA LEU A 384 -12.81 -8.57 -2.57
C LEU A 384 -11.70 -9.25 -1.74
N MET A 385 -12.00 -9.90 -0.61
CA MET A 385 -11.11 -10.88 0.10
C MET A 385 -9.64 -10.46 0.36
N SER A 386 -9.24 -9.21 0.15
CA SER A 386 -7.88 -8.69 0.29
C SER A 386 -7.78 -7.58 1.32
N LEU A 387 -8.72 -7.51 2.27
CA LEU A 387 -8.62 -6.52 3.34
C LEU A 387 -7.36 -6.76 4.16
N PRO A 388 -6.58 -5.71 4.44
CA PRO A 388 -5.57 -5.75 5.50
C PRO A 388 -6.22 -6.23 6.81
N THR A 389 -5.45 -6.93 7.65
CA THR A 389 -5.92 -7.45 8.96
C THR A 389 -6.58 -6.34 9.81
N SER A 390 -6.12 -5.10 9.68
CA SER A 390 -6.63 -3.91 10.36
C SER A 390 -8.04 -3.51 9.91
N GLU A 391 -8.39 -3.70 8.63
CA GLU A 391 -9.70 -3.32 8.08
C GLU A 391 -10.77 -4.41 8.26
N LEU A 392 -10.34 -5.65 8.49
CA LEU A 392 -11.24 -6.78 8.73
C LEU A 392 -12.07 -6.60 10.01
N GLY A 393 -11.49 -6.02 11.05
CA GLY A 393 -12.15 -5.80 12.34
C GLY A 393 -13.42 -4.94 12.24
N PRO A 394 -13.33 -3.71 11.70
CA PRO A 394 -14.50 -2.85 11.46
C PRO A 394 -15.61 -3.51 10.63
N TYR A 395 -15.26 -4.24 9.58
CA TYR A 395 -16.28 -4.91 8.77
C TYR A 395 -16.93 -6.09 9.48
N LEU A 396 -16.16 -6.90 10.20
CA LEU A 396 -16.72 -7.96 11.04
C LEU A 396 -17.68 -7.39 12.08
N PHE A 397 -17.35 -6.22 12.66
CA PHE A 397 -18.24 -5.52 13.57
C PHE A 397 -19.57 -5.13 12.89
N LEU A 398 -19.54 -4.54 11.70
CA LEU A 398 -20.72 -4.26 10.87
C LEU A 398 -21.59 -5.53 10.69
N VAL A 399 -20.98 -6.63 10.23
CA VAL A 399 -21.67 -7.89 9.97
C VAL A 399 -22.29 -8.46 11.25
N LEU A 400 -21.55 -8.48 12.36
CA LEU A 400 -22.03 -8.99 13.65
C LEU A 400 -23.21 -8.17 14.19
N VAL A 401 -23.14 -6.84 14.09
CA VAL A 401 -24.25 -5.95 14.49
C VAL A 401 -25.48 -6.24 13.63
N THR A 402 -25.34 -6.31 12.30
CA THR A 402 -26.47 -6.59 11.39
C THR A 402 -27.09 -7.96 11.67
N VAL A 403 -26.26 -8.99 11.89
CA VAL A 403 -26.71 -10.35 12.22
C VAL A 403 -27.45 -10.38 13.56
N GLY A 404 -26.88 -9.73 14.60
CA GLY A 404 -27.49 -9.63 15.92
C GLY A 404 -28.82 -8.88 15.89
N TRP A 405 -28.86 -7.72 15.21
CA TRP A 405 -30.08 -6.94 14.99
C TRP A 405 -31.19 -7.78 14.35
N CYS A 406 -30.88 -8.43 13.22
CA CYS A 406 -31.86 -9.24 12.50
C CYS A 406 -32.36 -10.41 13.37
N PHE A 407 -31.47 -11.09 14.10
CA PHE A 407 -31.83 -12.21 14.95
C PHE A 407 -32.78 -11.79 16.09
N LEU A 408 -32.50 -10.66 16.76
CA LEU A 408 -33.34 -10.15 17.86
C LEU A 408 -34.75 -9.78 17.36
N PHE A 409 -34.87 -9.16 16.19
CA PHE A 409 -36.17 -8.80 15.60
C PHE A 409 -36.94 -10.01 15.10
N GLU A 410 -36.29 -10.95 14.40
CA GLU A 410 -36.93 -12.16 13.93
C GLU A 410 -37.43 -13.02 15.10
N ARG A 411 -36.64 -13.11 16.18
CA ARG A 411 -37.05 -13.83 17.39
C ARG A 411 -38.29 -13.21 18.03
N SER A 412 -38.31 -11.89 18.22
CA SER A 412 -39.39 -11.19 18.90
C SER A 412 -40.66 -11.09 18.04
N THR A 413 -40.55 -10.62 16.80
CA THR A 413 -41.70 -10.29 15.94
C THR A 413 -41.97 -11.30 14.84
N GLY A 414 -41.07 -12.24 14.59
CA GLY A 414 -41.17 -13.20 13.47
C GLY A 414 -40.77 -12.60 12.11
N THR A 415 -40.32 -11.35 12.08
CA THR A 415 -39.85 -10.65 10.87
C THR A 415 -38.80 -9.60 11.24
N THR A 416 -38.03 -9.13 10.27
CA THR A 416 -37.14 -7.97 10.47
C THR A 416 -37.86 -6.67 10.08
N PRO A 417 -37.40 -5.49 10.54
CA PRO A 417 -37.98 -4.21 10.12
C PRO A 417 -38.04 -4.06 8.59
N GLY A 418 -36.94 -4.36 7.88
CA GLY A 418 -36.90 -4.31 6.43
C GLY A 418 -37.88 -5.27 5.76
N LYS A 419 -38.00 -6.50 6.26
CA LYS A 419 -38.98 -7.47 5.75
C LYS A 419 -40.42 -7.04 6.02
N ARG A 420 -40.67 -6.44 7.18
CA ARG A 420 -41.99 -5.91 7.54
C ARG A 420 -42.42 -4.80 6.58
N LEU A 421 -41.50 -3.90 6.21
CA LEU A 421 -41.76 -2.84 5.23
C LEU A 421 -42.20 -3.38 3.87
N VAL A 422 -41.60 -4.49 3.41
CA VAL A 422 -41.98 -5.14 2.15
C VAL A 422 -43.11 -6.17 2.30
N GLY A 423 -43.80 -6.20 3.44
CA GLY A 423 -44.92 -7.11 3.72
C GLY A 423 -44.53 -8.59 3.77
N ALA A 424 -43.28 -8.89 4.10
CA ALA A 424 -42.73 -10.24 4.14
C ALA A 424 -42.64 -10.78 5.57
N ALA A 425 -42.71 -12.10 5.68
CA ALA A 425 -42.53 -12.84 6.92
C ALA A 425 -41.63 -14.07 6.67
N VAL A 426 -40.95 -14.51 7.73
CA VAL A 426 -40.17 -15.75 7.72
C VAL A 426 -41.02 -16.88 8.26
N ARG A 427 -41.19 -17.93 7.46
CA ARG A 427 -41.95 -19.14 7.83
C ARG A 427 -41.11 -20.39 7.64
N THR A 428 -41.43 -21.46 8.35
CA THR A 428 -40.88 -22.79 8.02
C THR A 428 -41.41 -23.26 6.68
N CYS A 429 -40.80 -24.30 6.10
CA CYS A 429 -41.34 -24.96 4.90
C CYS A 429 -42.75 -25.57 5.12
N SER A 430 -43.16 -25.83 6.37
CA SER A 430 -44.52 -26.24 6.73
C SER A 430 -45.51 -25.08 6.88
N GLY A 431 -45.04 -23.82 6.82
CA GLY A 431 -45.85 -22.62 7.00
C GLY A 431 -46.02 -22.14 8.44
N GLU A 432 -45.47 -22.88 9.40
CA GLU A 432 -45.43 -22.49 10.80
C GLU A 432 -44.47 -21.31 11.05
N ARG A 433 -44.53 -20.74 12.25
CA ARG A 433 -43.56 -19.74 12.69
C ARG A 433 -42.19 -20.42 12.86
N ALA A 434 -41.14 -19.80 12.34
CA ALA A 434 -39.79 -20.35 12.43
C ALA A 434 -39.34 -20.48 13.90
N GLN A 435 -38.73 -21.62 14.23
CA GLN A 435 -38.17 -21.88 15.56
C GLN A 435 -36.91 -21.04 15.79
N THR A 436 -36.59 -20.73 17.05
CA THR A 436 -35.41 -19.91 17.41
C THR A 436 -34.10 -20.49 16.87
N ARG A 437 -33.95 -21.83 16.85
CA ARG A 437 -32.77 -22.49 16.28
C ARG A 437 -32.63 -22.25 14.78
N SER A 438 -33.73 -22.36 14.03
CA SER A 438 -33.76 -22.03 12.60
C SER A 438 -33.41 -20.56 12.35
N LEU A 439 -33.94 -19.65 13.17
CA LEU A 439 -33.62 -18.21 13.07
C LEU A 439 -32.14 -17.94 13.35
N LEU A 440 -31.52 -18.62 14.32
CA LEU A 440 -30.10 -18.48 14.60
C LEU A 440 -29.24 -18.92 13.41
N VAL A 441 -29.47 -20.15 12.90
CA VAL A 441 -28.75 -20.69 11.73
C VAL A 441 -28.90 -19.76 10.53
N ARG A 442 -30.13 -19.29 10.28
CA ARG A 442 -30.43 -18.35 9.18
C ARG A 442 -29.62 -17.06 9.27
N ASN A 443 -29.51 -16.46 10.46
CA ASN A 443 -28.79 -15.19 10.65
C ASN A 443 -27.26 -15.39 10.63
N ILE A 444 -26.72 -16.50 11.15
CA ILE A 444 -25.30 -16.85 10.99
C ILE A 444 -24.95 -16.97 9.50
N MET A 445 -25.75 -17.70 8.74
CA MET A 445 -25.54 -17.83 7.29
C MET A 445 -25.74 -16.51 6.53
N LYS A 446 -26.60 -15.60 7.02
CA LYS A 446 -26.68 -14.24 6.49
C LYS A 446 -25.34 -13.51 6.68
N GLY A 447 -24.72 -13.65 7.85
CA GLY A 447 -23.38 -13.11 8.11
C GLY A 447 -22.35 -13.64 7.12
N LEU A 448 -22.35 -14.96 6.87
CA LEU A 448 -21.47 -15.57 5.86
C LEU A 448 -21.72 -15.02 4.45
N VAL A 449 -22.98 -14.81 4.06
CA VAL A 449 -23.32 -14.23 2.75
C VAL A 449 -22.89 -12.78 2.64
N LEU A 450 -22.93 -12.00 3.73
CA LEU A 450 -22.38 -10.65 3.75
C LEU A 450 -20.85 -10.67 3.60
N LEU A 451 -20.17 -11.61 4.27
CA LEU A 451 -18.72 -11.80 4.15
C LEU A 451 -18.29 -12.33 2.77
N VAL A 452 -19.18 -13.08 2.09
CA VAL A 452 -18.91 -13.67 0.77
C VAL A 452 -20.07 -13.32 -0.18
N PRO A 453 -20.15 -12.08 -0.69
CA PRO A 453 -21.25 -11.62 -1.54
C PRO A 453 -21.53 -12.49 -2.78
N PRO A 454 -20.56 -13.16 -3.42
CA PRO A 454 -20.84 -14.11 -4.50
C PRO A 454 -21.86 -15.20 -4.13
N LEU A 455 -22.00 -15.56 -2.84
CA LEU A 455 -23.01 -16.52 -2.38
C LEU A 455 -24.46 -16.03 -2.57
N VAL A 456 -24.70 -14.73 -2.78
CA VAL A 456 -26.04 -14.18 -3.09
C VAL A 456 -26.60 -14.74 -4.39
N VAL A 457 -25.75 -15.05 -5.38
CA VAL A 457 -26.16 -15.59 -6.68
C VAL A 457 -27.00 -16.87 -6.50
N LEU A 458 -26.76 -17.65 -5.45
CA LEU A 458 -27.53 -18.85 -5.16
C LEU A 458 -28.99 -18.59 -4.84
N ALA A 459 -29.28 -17.48 -4.18
CA ALA A 459 -30.65 -17.08 -3.91
C ALA A 459 -31.40 -16.78 -5.22
N LEU A 460 -30.70 -16.38 -6.29
CA LEU A 460 -31.27 -16.10 -7.59
C LEU A 460 -31.50 -17.37 -8.41
N LEU A 461 -30.62 -18.37 -8.28
CA LEU A 461 -30.71 -19.63 -9.03
C LEU A 461 -31.72 -20.63 -8.44
N HIS A 462 -32.05 -20.51 -7.14
CA HIS A 462 -32.97 -21.44 -6.50
C HIS A 462 -34.43 -21.23 -6.95
N PRO A 463 -35.22 -22.28 -7.26
CA PRO A 463 -36.61 -22.15 -7.73
C PRO A 463 -37.53 -21.37 -6.77
N PHE A 464 -37.36 -21.60 -5.46
CA PHE A 464 -38.07 -20.86 -4.40
C PHE A 464 -37.30 -19.62 -3.92
N GLN A 465 -36.28 -19.20 -4.69
CA GLN A 465 -35.40 -18.06 -4.42
C GLN A 465 -34.84 -18.05 -2.99
N GLN A 466 -34.52 -19.23 -2.45
CA GLN A 466 -34.01 -19.36 -1.09
C GLN A 466 -32.51 -19.09 -1.09
N GLY A 467 -32.07 -18.16 -0.25
CA GLY A 467 -30.64 -17.99 -0.01
C GLY A 467 -30.06 -19.15 0.80
N VAL A 468 -28.74 -19.22 0.89
CA VAL A 468 -28.02 -20.26 1.66
C VAL A 468 -28.56 -20.38 3.09
N GLY A 469 -28.81 -19.25 3.76
CA GLY A 469 -29.38 -19.25 5.12
C GLY A 469 -30.82 -19.74 5.20
N ASP A 470 -31.64 -19.48 4.18
CA ASP A 470 -33.02 -19.98 4.11
C ASP A 470 -33.02 -21.52 3.99
N LEU A 471 -32.17 -22.03 3.09
CA LEU A 471 -32.00 -23.46 2.84
C LEU A 471 -31.54 -24.20 4.10
N MET A 472 -30.47 -23.73 4.75
CA MET A 472 -29.92 -24.36 5.95
C MET A 472 -30.94 -24.38 7.10
N ALA A 473 -31.65 -23.27 7.30
CA ALA A 473 -32.64 -23.11 8.36
C ALA A 473 -34.00 -23.77 8.08
N ARG A 474 -34.23 -24.30 6.87
CA ARG A 474 -35.53 -24.81 6.40
C ARG A 474 -36.64 -23.77 6.52
N THR A 475 -36.35 -22.56 6.05
CA THR A 475 -37.29 -21.44 6.08
C THR A 475 -37.53 -20.85 4.70
N LEU A 476 -38.67 -20.19 4.53
CA LEU A 476 -39.06 -19.45 3.34
C LEU A 476 -39.35 -17.99 3.73
N VAL A 477 -38.97 -17.06 2.85
CA VAL A 477 -39.42 -15.67 2.94
C VAL A 477 -40.64 -15.53 2.06
N VAL A 478 -41.78 -15.30 2.69
CA VAL A 478 -43.09 -15.31 2.03
C VAL A 478 -43.83 -14.00 2.26
N ARG A 479 -44.70 -13.65 1.31
CA ARG A 479 -45.68 -12.57 1.41
C ARG A 479 -47.08 -13.19 1.41
N LYS A 480 -47.99 -12.66 2.22
CA LYS A 480 -49.38 -13.12 2.22
C LYS A 480 -49.98 -12.74 0.87
N THR A 481 -50.44 -13.73 0.10
CA THR A 481 -51.22 -13.46 -1.10
C THR A 481 -52.51 -12.85 -0.59
N GLY A 482 -52.69 -11.54 -0.78
CA GLY A 482 -53.97 -10.90 -0.46
C GLY A 482 -55.05 -11.77 -1.07
N SER A 483 -56.12 -12.08 -0.33
CA SER A 483 -57.25 -12.79 -0.89
C SER A 483 -57.70 -11.98 -2.10
N GLN A 484 -57.24 -12.36 -3.30
CA GLN A 484 -57.84 -11.89 -4.52
C GLN A 484 -59.27 -12.30 -4.32
N GLY A 485 -60.11 -11.31 -4.01
CA GLY A 485 -61.50 -11.54 -3.65
C GLY A 485 -62.01 -12.48 -4.70
N THR A 486 -62.48 -13.65 -4.26
CA THR A 486 -63.14 -14.61 -5.11
C THR A 486 -64.10 -13.80 -5.96
N THR A 487 -63.73 -13.53 -7.21
CA THR A 487 -64.57 -12.79 -8.14
C THR A 487 -65.86 -13.58 -8.13
N GLN A 488 -66.89 -13.01 -7.49
CA GLN A 488 -68.17 -13.68 -7.34
C GLN A 488 -68.55 -14.16 -8.73
N ALA A 489 -68.75 -15.47 -8.85
CA ALA A 489 -69.32 -16.04 -10.05
C ALA A 489 -70.57 -15.22 -10.41
N PRO A 490 -70.79 -14.89 -11.70
CA PRO A 490 -72.00 -14.19 -12.11
C PRO A 490 -73.19 -14.95 -11.53
N ARG A 491 -74.02 -14.25 -10.76
CA ARG A 491 -75.32 -14.77 -10.34
C ARG A 491 -76.18 -14.77 -11.60
N ASP A 492 -76.46 -15.96 -12.11
CA ASP A 492 -77.54 -16.19 -13.08
C ASP A 492 -78.91 -15.94 -12.44
#